data_AF-A0A4S0QWK2-F1
#
_entry.id   AF-A0A4S0QWK2-F1
#
_cell.length_a   1.000
_cell.length_b   1.000
_cell.length_c   1.000
_cell.angle_alpha   90.00
_cell.angle_beta   90.00
_cell.angle_gamma   90.00
#
_symmetry.space_group_name_H-M   'P 1'
#
loop_
_entity.id
_entity.type
_entity.pdbx_description
1 polymer ?
#
loop_
_entity_poly.entity_id
_entity_poly.type
_entity_poly.pdbx_seq_one_letter_code
_entity_poly.pdbx_strand_id
1 'polypeptide(L)'
;EFWDTTAGEAMKASDATGQTERLGKLGPKAKEEWWFPEYMKEKCPGLPNWEALKDPKCAEAFSTAETTPKGRYLGGPVTWEGFDDERVEALKLPFTVIHAGTDAAMFA
;
A
#
# COMPACT_ATOMS: atom_id res chain seq x y z
N GLU A 1 3.93 -12.23 -10.05
CA GLU A 1 2.91 -12.82 -9.17
C GLU A 1 1.85 -11.76 -8.90
N PHE A 2 0.58 -12.16 -8.81
CA PHE A 2 -0.55 -11.28 -8.49
C PHE A 2 -1.38 -11.89 -7.36
N TRP A 3 -1.88 -11.05 -6.46
CA TRP A 3 -2.74 -11.46 -5.35
C TRP A 3 -4.16 -10.95 -5.58
N ASP A 4 -5.15 -11.84 -5.47
CA ASP A 4 -6.57 -11.53 -5.72
C ASP A 4 -7.13 -10.44 -4.78
N THR A 5 -6.44 -10.15 -3.67
CA THR A 5 -6.82 -9.12 -2.70
C THR A 5 -6.60 -7.69 -3.17
N THR A 6 -5.66 -7.46 -4.10
CA THR A 6 -5.36 -6.12 -4.68
C THR A 6 -5.52 -6.09 -6.19
N ALA A 7 -5.16 -7.17 -6.89
CA ALA A 7 -5.14 -7.27 -8.35
C ALA A 7 -6.51 -7.50 -9.01
N GLY A 8 -7.58 -6.96 -8.42
CA GLY A 8 -8.94 -7.30 -8.79
C GLY A 8 -9.31 -6.96 -10.24
N GLU A 9 -8.69 -5.94 -10.83
CA GLU A 9 -8.93 -5.57 -12.23
C GLU A 9 -8.24 -6.53 -13.20
N ALA A 10 -6.96 -6.85 -12.95
CA ALA A 10 -6.24 -7.86 -13.70
C ALA A 10 -6.92 -9.23 -13.65
N MET A 11 -7.41 -9.66 -12.48
CA MET A 11 -8.13 -10.94 -12.34
C MET A 11 -9.41 -10.96 -13.17
N LYS A 12 -10.20 -9.89 -13.16
CA LYS A 12 -11.43 -9.77 -13.98
C LYS A 12 -11.11 -9.76 -15.48
N ALA A 13 -10.06 -9.05 -15.88
CA ALA A 13 -9.63 -9.00 -17.28
C ALA A 13 -9.20 -10.39 -17.78
N SER A 14 -8.47 -11.13 -16.94
CA SER A 14 -8.06 -12.51 -17.20
C SER A 14 -9.26 -13.45 -17.35
N ASP A 15 -10.21 -13.39 -16.41
CA ASP A 15 -11.44 -14.19 -16.46
C ASP A 15 -12.27 -13.92 -17.74
N ALA A 16 -12.34 -12.66 -18.18
CA ALA A 16 -13.09 -12.26 -19.37
C ALA A 16 -12.53 -12.88 -20.67
N THR A 17 -11.28 -13.35 -20.68
CA THR A 17 -10.71 -14.04 -21.84
C THR A 17 -11.28 -15.44 -22.07
N GLY A 18 -11.90 -16.05 -21.06
CA GLY A 18 -12.34 -17.44 -21.09
C GLY A 18 -11.19 -18.48 -21.08
N GLN A 19 -9.94 -18.04 -20.93
CA GLN A 19 -8.75 -18.89 -20.89
C GLN A 19 -8.25 -19.18 -19.47
N THR A 20 -9.00 -18.74 -18.46
CA THR A 20 -8.61 -18.83 -17.04
C THR A 20 -9.50 -19.82 -16.30
N GLU A 21 -8.88 -20.77 -15.59
CA GLU A 21 -9.56 -21.74 -14.74
C GLU A 21 -9.42 -21.34 -13.26
N ARG A 22 -10.53 -21.23 -12.54
CA ARG A 22 -10.55 -20.95 -11.11
C ARG A 22 -10.49 -22.25 -10.31
N LEU A 23 -9.32 -22.57 -9.75
CA LEU A 23 -9.07 -23.80 -8.97
C LEU A 23 -9.62 -23.79 -7.52
N GLY A 24 -10.42 -22.77 -7.16
CA GLY A 24 -10.98 -22.61 -5.82
C GLY A 24 -10.10 -21.82 -4.86
N LYS A 25 -10.51 -21.76 -3.58
CA LYS A 25 -9.84 -20.96 -2.55
C LYS A 25 -8.71 -21.76 -1.88
N LEU A 26 -7.59 -21.11 -1.59
CA LEU A 26 -6.48 -21.71 -0.85
C LEU A 26 -6.76 -21.89 0.65
N GLY A 27 -7.70 -21.12 1.23
CA GLY A 27 -8.10 -21.22 2.64
C GLY A 27 -7.67 -20.05 3.54
N PRO A 28 -6.43 -19.53 3.49
CA PRO A 28 -6.02 -18.37 4.27
C PRO A 28 -6.85 -17.12 3.98
N LYS A 29 -7.09 -16.32 5.01
CA LYS A 29 -7.68 -14.98 4.87
C LYS A 29 -6.55 -13.97 4.65
N ALA A 30 -6.24 -13.69 3.39
CA ALA A 30 -5.24 -12.69 3.04
C ALA A 30 -5.74 -11.27 3.35
N LYS A 31 -4.81 -10.39 3.72
CA LYS A 31 -5.04 -8.95 3.85
C LYS A 31 -3.79 -8.24 3.33
N GLU A 32 -3.97 -7.47 2.27
CA GLU A 32 -2.96 -6.55 1.75
C GLU A 32 -3.40 -5.14 2.12
N GLU A 33 -2.57 -4.44 2.89
CA GLU A 33 -2.88 -3.13 3.42
C GLU A 33 -1.59 -2.41 3.80
N TRP A 34 -1.68 -1.09 3.95
CA TRP A 34 -0.62 -0.28 4.55
C TRP A 34 -0.27 -0.83 5.93
N TRP A 35 1.03 -0.98 6.18
CA TRP A 35 1.56 -1.51 7.42
C TRP A 35 2.67 -0.61 7.96
N PHE A 36 2.79 -0.59 9.29
CA PHE A 36 3.86 0.12 9.98
C PHE A 36 4.44 -0.75 11.09
N PRO A 37 5.74 -0.62 11.40
CA PRO A 37 6.35 -1.34 12.51
C PRO A 37 5.91 -0.74 13.86
N GLU A 38 5.71 -1.60 14.86
CA GLU A 38 5.08 -1.25 16.15
C GLU A 38 5.68 -0.01 16.84
N TYR A 39 7.00 0.20 16.72
CA TYR A 39 7.68 1.36 17.30
C TYR A 39 7.17 2.71 16.76
N MET A 40 6.51 2.75 15.59
CA MET A 40 5.93 3.98 15.06
C MET A 40 4.77 4.49 15.91
N LYS A 41 4.16 3.65 16.77
CA LYS A 41 3.16 4.13 17.75
C LYS A 41 3.75 5.10 18.76
N GLU A 42 5.05 5.05 19.04
CA GLU A 42 5.70 6.02 19.92
C GLU A 42 5.82 7.40 19.25
N LYS A 43 5.99 7.43 17.91
CA LYS A 43 6.14 8.66 17.12
C LYS A 43 4.80 9.21 16.61
N CYS A 44 3.84 8.33 16.35
CA CYS A 44 2.49 8.65 15.95
C CYS A 44 1.47 7.81 16.77
N PRO A 45 1.14 8.24 18.00
CA PRO A 45 0.29 7.47 18.92
C PRO A 45 -1.16 7.25 18.46
N GLY A 46 -1.63 7.97 17.44
CA GLY A 46 -2.96 7.79 16.87
C GLY A 46 -3.12 6.54 16.00
N LEU A 47 -2.02 5.88 15.65
CA LEU A 47 -2.06 4.62 14.90
C LEU A 47 -2.69 3.49 15.73
N PRO A 48 -3.48 2.57 15.11
CA PRO A 48 -3.61 2.34 13.68
C PRO A 48 -4.77 3.09 12.99
N ASN A 49 -5.40 4.08 13.62
CA ASN A 49 -6.42 4.88 12.93
C ASN A 49 -5.74 5.66 11.78
N TRP A 50 -6.14 5.39 10.54
CA TRP A 50 -5.57 6.03 9.36
C TRP A 50 -5.73 7.56 9.38
N GLU A 51 -6.75 8.09 10.07
CA GLU A 51 -6.92 9.54 10.20
C GLU A 51 -5.76 10.21 10.96
N ALA A 52 -5.04 9.46 11.80
CA ALA A 52 -3.83 9.97 12.45
C ALA A 52 -2.74 10.36 11.44
N LEU A 53 -2.71 9.71 10.27
CA LEU A 53 -1.79 10.03 9.17
C LEU A 53 -2.06 11.40 8.55
N LYS A 54 -3.23 12.03 8.81
CA LYS A 54 -3.50 13.41 8.38
C LYS A 54 -2.73 14.44 9.20
N ASP A 55 -2.27 14.10 10.41
CA ASP A 55 -1.47 15.01 11.23
C ASP A 55 -0.10 15.23 10.56
N PRO A 56 0.28 16.48 10.23
CA PRO A 56 1.59 16.78 9.68
C PRO A 56 2.76 16.24 10.51
N LYS A 57 2.64 16.16 11.84
CA LYS A 57 3.69 15.58 12.69
C LYS A 57 3.80 14.07 12.51
N CYS A 58 2.67 13.39 12.37
CA CYS A 58 2.65 11.97 12.07
C CYS A 58 3.26 11.71 10.70
N ALA A 59 2.88 12.50 9.69
CA ALA A 59 3.44 12.41 8.35
C ALA A 59 4.95 12.69 8.32
N GLU A 60 5.41 13.75 9.00
CA GLU A 60 6.82 14.08 9.14
C GLU A 60 7.62 12.95 9.81
N ALA A 61 7.03 12.22 10.76
CA ALA A 61 7.66 11.04 11.37
C ALA A 61 7.92 9.89 10.38
N PHE A 62 7.21 9.85 9.25
CA PHE A 62 7.44 8.93 8.13
C PHE A 62 8.21 9.58 6.96
N SER A 63 8.63 10.84 7.08
CA SER A 63 9.31 11.54 5.99
C SER A 63 10.76 11.06 5.79
N THR A 64 11.26 11.30 4.58
CA THR A 64 12.67 11.20 4.21
C THR A 64 13.14 12.55 3.67
N ALA A 65 14.46 12.72 3.50
CA ALA A 65 15.02 13.94 2.92
C ALA A 65 14.42 14.30 1.54
N GLU A 66 13.98 13.30 0.77
CA GLU A 66 13.40 13.47 -0.56
C GLU A 66 11.90 13.82 -0.54
N THR A 67 11.22 13.55 0.57
CA THR A 67 9.76 13.70 0.69
C THR A 67 9.35 14.80 1.66
N THR A 68 10.26 15.30 2.51
CA THR A 68 10.01 16.43 3.41
C THR A 68 9.35 17.60 2.66
N PRO A 69 8.24 18.16 3.20
CA PRO A 69 7.65 17.89 4.52
C PRO A 69 6.62 16.75 4.57
N LYS A 70 6.35 16.07 3.45
CA LYS A 70 5.39 14.96 3.40
C LYS A 70 6.00 13.66 3.95
N GLY A 71 5.14 12.78 4.47
CA GLY A 71 5.54 11.43 4.80
C GLY A 71 5.82 10.61 3.54
N ARG A 72 6.69 9.60 3.63
CA ARG A 72 6.92 8.64 2.56
C ARG A 72 6.12 7.37 2.84
N TYR A 73 5.24 6.98 1.90
CA TYR A 73 4.71 5.63 1.85
C TYR A 73 5.48 4.84 0.79
N LEU A 74 6.09 3.73 1.19
CA LEU A 74 6.78 2.82 0.26
C LEU A 74 5.76 1.78 -0.22
N GLY A 75 5.21 2.01 -1.41
CA GLY A 75 4.28 1.08 -2.05
C GLY A 75 5.02 -0.10 -2.68
N GLY A 76 4.32 -1.21 -2.85
CA GLY A 76 4.83 -2.35 -3.61
C GLY A 76 5.04 -2.01 -5.10
N PRO A 77 5.55 -2.97 -5.88
CA PRO A 77 5.62 -2.83 -7.34
C PRO A 77 4.30 -2.38 -7.95
N VAL A 78 4.36 -1.44 -8.90
CA VAL A 78 3.16 -0.90 -9.59
C VAL A 78 2.30 -2.00 -10.22
N THR A 79 2.90 -3.15 -10.55
CA THR A 79 2.21 -4.32 -11.08
C THR A 79 1.30 -5.01 -10.08
N TRP A 80 1.40 -4.73 -8.77
CA TRP A 80 0.54 -5.36 -7.76
C TRP A 80 -0.82 -4.67 -7.61
N GLU A 81 -1.05 -3.55 -8.32
CA GLU A 81 -2.22 -2.70 -8.11
C GLU A 81 -2.28 -2.20 -6.64
N GLY A 82 -3.43 -1.71 -6.17
CA GLY A 82 -3.63 -1.23 -4.78
C GLY A 82 -4.08 0.23 -4.67
N PHE A 83 -3.91 1.00 -5.75
CA PHE A 83 -4.37 2.40 -5.89
C PHE A 83 -3.85 3.31 -4.78
N ASP A 84 -2.56 3.16 -4.43
CA ASP A 84 -1.96 3.87 -3.30
C ASP A 84 -1.89 5.39 -3.55
N ASP A 85 -1.52 5.80 -4.77
CA ASP A 85 -1.52 7.22 -5.17
C ASP A 85 -2.92 7.82 -5.08
N GLU A 86 -3.92 7.17 -5.71
CA GLU A 86 -5.30 7.63 -5.71
C GLU A 86 -5.90 7.66 -4.29
N ARG A 87 -5.51 6.70 -3.45
CA ARG A 87 -5.91 6.67 -2.04
C ARG A 87 -5.34 7.87 -1.28
N VAL A 88 -4.06 8.20 -1.47
CA VAL A 88 -3.44 9.39 -0.85
C VAL A 88 -4.15 10.66 -1.29
N GLU A 89 -4.45 10.80 -2.58
CA GLU A 89 -5.16 11.96 -3.13
C GLU A 89 -6.60 12.07 -2.60
N ALA A 90 -7.37 10.98 -2.68
CA ALA A 90 -8.78 10.95 -2.28
C ALA A 90 -8.95 11.24 -0.78
N LEU A 91 -8.04 10.72 0.04
CA LEU A 91 -8.05 10.91 1.49
C LEU A 91 -7.33 12.18 1.94
N LYS A 92 -6.72 12.92 1.01
CA LYS A 92 -5.93 14.14 1.24
C LYS A 92 -4.83 13.92 2.27
N LEU A 93 -4.14 12.80 2.18
CA LEU A 93 -3.04 12.48 3.08
C LEU A 93 -1.81 13.30 2.73
N PRO A 94 -1.08 13.85 3.71
CA PRO A 94 0.19 14.55 3.51
C PRO A 94 1.35 13.57 3.25
N PHE A 95 1.16 12.63 2.32
CA PHE A 95 2.12 11.59 1.97
C PHE A 95 2.50 11.68 0.49
N THR A 96 3.68 11.17 0.17
CA THR A 96 4.14 10.87 -1.18
C THR A 96 4.31 9.37 -1.28
N VAL A 97 3.67 8.75 -2.27
CA VAL A 97 3.86 7.33 -2.58
C VAL A 97 5.12 7.18 -3.42
N ILE A 98 5.97 6.24 -3.02
CA ILE A 98 7.15 5.83 -3.77
C ILE A 98 7.00 4.33 -3.99
N HIS A 99 6.90 3.90 -5.25
CA HIS A 99 6.79 2.48 -5.58
C HIS A 99 8.15 1.82 -5.65
N ALA A 100 8.29 0.67 -5.00
CA ALA A 100 9.42 -0.21 -5.23
C ALA A 100 9.41 -0.68 -6.70
N GLY A 101 10.54 -0.60 -7.41
CA GLY A 101 10.60 -1.05 -8.81
C GLY A 101 10.39 -2.56 -8.97
N THR A 102 10.80 -3.34 -7.97
CA THR A 102 10.61 -4.80 -7.91
C THR A 102 10.37 -5.22 -6.46
N ASP A 103 9.80 -6.42 -6.27
CA ASP A 103 9.63 -7.01 -4.95
C ASP A 103 10.98 -7.13 -4.20
N ALA A 104 12.03 -7.57 -4.92
CA ALA A 104 13.38 -7.63 -4.36
C ALA A 104 13.91 -6.26 -3.90
N ALA A 105 13.58 -5.18 -4.61
CA ALA A 105 13.98 -3.83 -4.23
C ALA A 105 13.26 -3.29 -2.99
N MET A 106 12.11 -3.88 -2.60
CA MET A 106 11.37 -3.49 -1.41
C MET A 106 12.06 -3.97 -0.12
N PHE A 107 12.80 -5.08 -0.18
CA PHE A 107 13.49 -5.68 0.98
C PHE A 107 14.96 -5.27 1.13
N ALA A 108 15.53 -4.61 0.11
CA ALA A 108 16.93 -4.16 0.07
C ALA A 108 17.12 -2.83 0.82
#